data_AF-A0A4Q3RL55-F1
#
_entry.id   AF-A0A4Q3RL55-F1
#
_cell.length_a   1.000
_cell.length_b   1.000
_cell.length_c   1.000
_cell.angle_alpha   90.00
_cell.angle_beta   90.00
_cell.angle_gamma   90.00
#
_symmetry.space_group_name_H-M   'P 1'
#
loop_
_entity.id
_entity.type
_entity.pdbx_description
1 polymer ?
#
loop_
_entity_poly.entity_id
_entity_poly.type
_entity_poly.pdbx_seq_one_letter_code
_entity_poly.pdbx_strand_id
1 'polypeptide(L)'
;MLWMPFLYPLQAQKKELTSSNKKAVQAYEKGLQALNTRQYKNAVSFFEQALKKDKDFAEAYLKMGNAYRQVGDRLQAHTLFE
;
A
#
# COMPACT_ATOMS: atom_id res chain seq x y z
N MET A 1 -8.64 -46.24 -12.45
CA MET A 1 -7.31 -45.97 -11.87
C MET A 1 -7.20 -44.48 -11.61
N LEU A 2 -7.06 -44.14 -10.35
CA LEU A 2 -7.20 -42.79 -9.80
C LEU A 2 -5.79 -42.27 -9.49
N TRP A 3 -5.32 -41.24 -10.21
CA TRP A 3 -4.14 -40.47 -9.83
C TRP A 3 -4.41 -38.98 -10.09
N MET A 4 -5.10 -38.34 -9.15
CA MET A 4 -4.87 -36.93 -8.85
C MET A 4 -3.80 -36.87 -7.76
N PRO A 5 -2.73 -36.08 -7.94
CA PRO A 5 -2.17 -35.28 -6.86
C PRO A 5 -2.65 -33.85 -7.12
N PHE A 6 -3.76 -33.42 -6.53
CA PHE A 6 -3.75 -32.59 -5.32
C PHE A 6 -2.54 -31.64 -5.22
N LEU A 7 -2.90 -30.35 -5.16
CA LEU A 7 -2.12 -29.20 -4.75
C LEU A 7 -0.97 -28.82 -5.69
N TYR A 8 -1.31 -28.04 -6.73
CA TYR A 8 -0.54 -26.81 -6.88
C TYR A 8 -0.49 -26.15 -5.50
N PRO A 9 0.68 -25.86 -4.92
CA PRO A 9 0.71 -25.00 -3.75
C PRO A 9 -0.11 -23.79 -4.16
N LEU A 10 -1.12 -23.45 -3.36
CA LEU A 10 -1.71 -22.11 -3.35
C LEU A 10 -0.48 -21.21 -3.36
N GLN A 11 -0.10 -20.70 -4.53
CA GLN A 11 1.00 -19.77 -4.64
C GLN A 11 0.44 -18.61 -3.88
N ALA A 12 0.79 -18.54 -2.58
CA ALA A 12 0.39 -17.50 -1.67
C ALA A 12 0.64 -16.24 -2.46
N GLN A 13 -0.44 -15.61 -2.96
CA GLN A 13 -0.40 -14.70 -4.10
C GLN A 13 0.79 -13.80 -3.86
N LYS A 14 1.91 -14.05 -4.57
CA LYS A 14 3.03 -13.14 -4.51
C LYS A 14 2.40 -11.91 -5.11
N LYS A 15 2.09 -10.94 -4.26
CA LYS A 15 1.50 -9.69 -4.68
C LYS A 15 2.56 -9.12 -5.62
N GLU A 16 2.38 -9.34 -6.92
CA GLU A 16 3.31 -8.87 -7.93
C GLU A 16 3.19 -7.36 -7.85
N LEU A 17 4.13 -6.77 -7.11
CA LEU A 17 4.26 -5.34 -7.03
C LEU A 17 4.92 -4.92 -8.33
N THR A 18 4.44 -3.82 -8.88
CA THR A 18 5.03 -3.23 -10.08
C THR A 18 6.50 -2.87 -9.85
N SER A 19 6.90 -2.58 -8.60
CA SER A 19 8.29 -2.36 -8.23
C SER A 19 9.01 -3.64 -7.78
N SER A 20 10.17 -3.89 -8.39
CA SER A 20 11.16 -4.88 -7.93
C SER A 20 12.21 -4.29 -6.97
N ASN A 21 12.19 -2.96 -6.75
CA ASN A 21 13.15 -2.29 -5.89
C ASN A 21 12.85 -2.57 -4.41
N LYS A 22 13.68 -3.40 -3.76
CA LYS A 22 13.52 -3.78 -2.34
C LYS A 22 13.36 -2.57 -1.41
N LYS A 23 14.07 -1.47 -1.63
CA LYS A 23 13.95 -0.26 -0.79
C LYS A 23 12.61 0.46 -1.03
N ALA A 24 12.14 0.48 -2.27
CA ALA A 24 10.83 1.01 -2.62
C ALA A 24 9.72 0.17 -1.95
N VAL A 25 9.80 -1.15 -2.08
CA VAL A 25 8.86 -2.10 -1.47
C VAL A 25 8.84 -1.96 0.05
N GLN A 26 9.99 -1.87 0.72
CA GLN A 26 10.05 -1.66 2.17
C GLN A 26 9.40 -0.34 2.61
N ALA A 27 9.62 0.75 1.88
CA ALA A 27 8.97 2.02 2.18
C ALA A 27 7.44 1.94 1.96
N TYR A 28 7.01 1.27 0.89
CA TYR A 28 5.60 1.02 0.63
C TYR A 28 4.94 0.20 1.73
N GLU A 29 5.58 -0.87 2.22
CA GLU A 29 5.08 -1.68 3.34
C GLU A 29 4.91 -0.86 4.62
N LYS A 30 5.87 0.02 4.94
CA LYS A 30 5.73 0.97 6.06
C LYS A 30 4.56 1.93 5.86
N GLY A 31 4.35 2.40 4.63
CA GLY A 31 3.20 3.23 4.28
C GLY A 31 1.87 2.49 4.49
N LEU A 32 1.80 1.21 4.14
CA LEU A 32 0.62 0.37 4.42
C LEU A 32 0.37 0.20 5.93
N GLN A 33 1.42 0.00 6.73
CA GLN A 33 1.29 -0.07 8.19
C GLN A 33 0.79 1.27 8.79
N ALA A 34 1.28 2.39 8.28
CA ALA A 34 0.80 3.71 8.68
C ALA A 34 -0.67 3.96 8.27
N LEU A 35 -1.09 3.48 7.09
CA LEU A 35 -2.51 3.50 6.69
C LEU A 35 -3.38 2.70 7.65
N ASN A 36 -2.96 1.49 8.01
CA ASN A 36 -3.72 0.61 8.92
C ASN A 36 -3.87 1.22 10.32
N THR A 37 -2.87 1.97 10.77
CA THR A 37 -2.91 2.71 12.05
C THR A 37 -3.54 4.10 11.91
N ARG A 38 -4.18 4.42 10.77
CA ARG A 38 -4.81 5.70 10.44
C ARG A 38 -3.88 6.91 10.54
N GLN A 39 -2.57 6.69 10.45
CA GLN A 39 -1.55 7.72 10.41
C GLN A 39 -1.35 8.21 8.97
N TYR A 40 -2.38 8.81 8.38
CA TYR A 40 -2.44 9.08 6.94
C TYR A 40 -1.31 10.00 6.45
N LYS A 41 -0.90 11.01 7.24
CA LYS A 41 0.25 11.88 6.89
C LYS A 41 1.56 11.09 6.81
N ASN A 42 1.80 10.18 7.76
CA ASN A 42 2.99 9.33 7.76
C ASN A 42 2.94 8.34 6.59
N ALA A 43 1.76 7.81 6.28
CA ALA A 43 1.58 6.93 5.13
C ALA A 43 1.97 7.61 3.81
N VAL A 44 1.51 8.84 3.59
CA VAL A 44 1.92 9.65 2.42
C VAL A 44 3.44 9.78 2.36
N SER A 45 4.08 10.17 3.46
CA SER A 45 5.55 10.31 3.49
C SER A 45 6.30 9.02 3.14
N PHE A 46 5.80 7.87 3.60
CA PHE A 46 6.39 6.58 3.25
C PHE A 46 6.16 6.19 1.78
N PHE A 47 4.99 6.49 1.21
CA PHE A 47 4.74 6.26 -0.21
C PHE A 47 5.58 7.18 -1.10
N GLU A 48 5.78 8.45 -0.73
CA GLU A 48 6.72 9.34 -1.40
C GLU A 48 8.16 8.79 -1.38
N GLN A 49 8.57 8.22 -0.26
CA GLN A 49 9.87 7.55 -0.16
C GLN A 49 9.96 6.34 -1.09
N ALA A 50 8.89 5.55 -1.21
CA ALA A 50 8.81 4.44 -2.16
C ALA A 50 8.97 4.95 -3.60
N LEU A 51 8.24 6.02 -3.95
CA LEU A 51 8.25 6.64 -5.27
C LEU A 51 9.59 7.33 -5.62
N LYS A 52 10.32 7.83 -4.60
CA LYS A 52 11.69 8.32 -4.77
C LYS A 52 12.68 7.20 -5.11
N LYS A 53 12.39 5.96 -4.71
CA LYS A 53 13.23 4.78 -5.03
C LYS A 53 12.83 4.13 -6.34
N ASP A 54 11.54 4.13 -6.64
CA ASP A 54 10.98 3.64 -7.89
C ASP A 54 9.79 4.48 -8.30
N LYS A 55 9.98 5.29 -9.34
CA LYS A 55 8.99 6.25 -9.82
C LYS A 55 7.82 5.57 -10.52
N ASP A 56 7.97 4.31 -10.91
CA ASP A 56 6.97 3.54 -11.65
C ASP A 56 6.19 2.59 -10.73
N PHE A 57 6.35 2.74 -9.41
CA PHE A 57 5.66 1.93 -8.41
C PHE A 57 4.17 2.30 -8.31
N ALA A 58 3.37 1.74 -9.23
CA ALA A 58 1.95 2.05 -9.40
C ALA A 58 1.13 1.89 -8.10
N GLU A 59 1.37 0.82 -7.33
CA GLU A 59 0.65 0.58 -6.08
C GLU A 59 0.94 1.65 -5.03
N ALA A 60 2.16 2.22 -5.02
CA ALA A 60 2.50 3.31 -4.11
C ALA A 60 1.70 4.58 -4.43
N TYR A 61 1.55 4.95 -5.71
CA TYR A 61 0.67 6.07 -6.09
C TYR A 61 -0.78 5.83 -5.69
N LEU A 62 -1.32 4.63 -5.98
CA LEU A 62 -2.70 4.29 -5.65
C LEU A 62 -2.95 4.38 -4.14
N LYS A 63 -2.03 3.85 -3.32
CA LYS A 63 -2.16 3.91 -1.86
C LYS A 63 -1.94 5.32 -1.31
N MET A 64 -1.06 6.11 -1.92
CA MET A 64 -0.87 7.51 -1.56
C MET A 64 -2.13 8.35 -1.83
N GLY A 65 -2.79 8.17 -2.98
CA GLY A 65 -4.07 8.82 -3.27
C GLY A 65 -5.15 8.47 -2.25
N ASN A 66 -5.25 7.19 -1.86
CA ASN A 66 -6.17 6.76 -0.80
C ASN A 66 -5.85 7.41 0.55
N ALA A 67 -4.55 7.56 0.88
CA ALA A 67 -4.13 8.25 2.10
C ALA A 67 -4.57 9.72 2.09
N TYR A 68 -4.41 10.43 0.97
CA TYR A 68 -4.85 11.82 0.84
C TYR A 68 -6.36 11.98 0.98
N ARG A 69 -7.15 11.09 0.38
CA ARG A 69 -8.62 11.10 0.55
C ARG A 69 -9.02 10.99 2.02
N GLN A 70 -8.39 10.07 2.75
CA GLN A 70 -8.67 9.89 4.18
C GLN A 70 -8.27 11.10 5.04
N VAL A 71 -7.23 11.86 4.65
CA VAL A 71 -6.89 13.14 5.30
C VAL A 71 -8.00 14.17 5.06
N GLY A 72 -8.46 14.30 3.81
CA GLY A 72 -9.54 15.22 3.45
C GLY A 72 -10.85 14.91 4.18
N ASP A 73 -11.26 13.64 4.18
CA ASP A 73 -12.48 13.17 4.84
C ASP A 73 -12.46 13.46 6.35
N ARG A 74 -11.29 13.30 7.00
CA ARG A 74 -11.15 13.61 8.43
C ARG A 74 -11.25 15.10 8.71
N LEU A 75 -10.61 15.95 7.88
CA LEU A 75 -10.70 17.40 8.03
C LEU A 75 -12.14 17.88 7.87
N GLN A 76 -12.85 17.36 6.86
CA GLN A 76 -14.26 17.68 6.64
C GLN A 76 -15.14 17.21 7.80
N ALA A 77 -14.90 16.02 8.36
CA ALA A 77 -15.62 15.55 9.53
C ALA A 77 -15.43 16.49 10.72
N HIS A 78 -14.19 16.91 11.03
CA HIS A 78 -13.94 17.85 12.13
C HIS A 78 -14.70 19.17 11.95
N THR A 79 -14.73 19.74 10.75
CA THR A 79 -15.44 21.00 10.49
C THR A 79 -16.96 20.90 10.56
N LEU A 80 -17.53 19.70 10.39
CA LEU A 80 -18.98 19.48 10.40
C LEU A 80 -19.54 19.25 11.81
N PHE A 81 -18.69 18.94 12.78
CA PHE A 81 -19.07 18.68 14.18
C PHE A 81 -18.78 19.85 15.13
N GLU A 82 -18.35 21.00 14.61
CA GLU A 82 -18.28 22.29 15.34
C GLU A 82 -19.55 23.12 15.11
#